data_AF-A0A417YGS4-F1
#
_entry.id   AF-A0A417YGS4-F1
#
_cell.length_a   1.000
_cell.length_b   1.000
_cell.length_c   1.000
_cell.angle_alpha   90.00
_cell.angle_beta   90.00
_cell.angle_gamma   90.00
#
_symmetry.space_group_name_H-M   'P 1'
#
loop_
_entity.id
_entity.type
_entity.pdbx_description
1 polymer ?
#
loop_
_entity_poly.entity_id
_entity_poly.type
_entity_poly.pdbx_seq_one_letter_code
_entity_poly.pdbx_strand_id
1 'polypeptide(L)'
;MRITNEEIANLCHSINKAYCESIGDYSQPSWEDAPGWQKKSAIAGVEFHMNNEVTPEDSHESWSKQKILDGWKFGEVKDPIKKEHPCLVPYSELPPEQRVKDYLFKDVVDTVKALREN
;
A
#
# COMPACT_ATOMS: atom_id res chain seq x y z
N MET A 1 22.75 -4.90 -4.87
CA MET A 1 22.23 -5.34 -3.53
C MET A 1 21.04 -6.27 -3.74
N ARG A 2 20.94 -7.42 -3.06
CA ARG A 2 19.78 -8.34 -3.24
C ARG A 2 18.74 -8.11 -2.15
N ILE A 3 17.90 -7.09 -2.33
CA ILE A 3 16.68 -6.89 -1.52
C ILE A 3 15.57 -7.75 -2.14
N THR A 4 14.81 -8.49 -1.35
CA THR A 4 13.64 -9.28 -1.75
C THR A 4 12.37 -8.42 -1.88
N ASN A 5 11.32 -8.91 -2.53
CA ASN A 5 10.05 -8.16 -2.62
C ASN A 5 9.37 -8.03 -1.26
N GLU A 6 9.57 -8.98 -0.34
CA GLU A 6 9.07 -8.90 1.04
C GLU A 6 9.78 -7.78 1.82
N GLU A 7 11.10 -7.64 1.67
CA GLU A 7 11.84 -6.55 2.29
C GLU A 7 11.43 -5.19 1.71
N ILE A 8 11.19 -5.07 0.40
CA ILE A 8 10.64 -3.84 -0.20
C ILE A 8 9.25 -3.54 0.35
N ALA A 9 8.40 -4.56 0.48
CA ALA A 9 7.05 -4.40 1.02
C ALA A 9 7.09 -3.92 2.48
N ASN A 10 8.03 -4.44 3.27
CA ASN A 10 8.31 -3.94 4.62
C ASN A 10 8.73 -2.46 4.59
N LEU A 11 9.67 -2.08 3.73
CA LEU A 11 10.09 -0.67 3.59
C LEU A 11 8.90 0.24 3.25
N CYS A 12 8.08 -0.15 2.27
CA CYS A 12 6.90 0.62 1.86
C CYS A 12 5.89 0.74 3.00
N HIS A 13 5.59 -0.36 3.70
CA HIS A 13 4.67 -0.37 4.85
C HIS A 13 5.20 0.51 5.99
N SER A 14 6.49 0.41 6.30
CA SER A 14 7.14 1.18 7.36
C SER A 14 7.16 2.67 7.09
N ILE A 15 7.40 3.08 5.83
CA ILE A 15 7.35 4.49 5.42
C ILE A 15 5.92 5.02 5.45
N ASN A 16 4.95 4.25 4.95
CA ASN A 16 3.54 4.63 5.04
C ASN A 16 3.05 4.75 6.49
N LYS A 17 3.49 3.85 7.38
CA LYS A 17 3.22 3.95 8.82
C LYS A 17 3.82 5.23 9.40
N ALA A 18 5.10 5.50 9.16
CA ALA A 18 5.77 6.71 9.65
C ALA A 18 5.07 8.00 9.16
N TYR A 19 4.63 8.01 7.90
CA TYR A 19 3.82 9.11 7.36
C TYR A 19 2.48 9.24 8.10
N CYS A 20 1.74 8.15 8.31
CA CYS A 20 0.47 8.19 9.04
C CYS A 20 0.64 8.70 10.47
N GLU A 21 1.67 8.24 11.18
CA GLU A 21 1.98 8.71 12.54
C GLU A 21 2.33 10.21 12.56
N SER A 22 2.99 10.72 11.51
CA SER A 22 3.32 12.16 11.39
C SER A 22 2.08 13.06 11.26
N ILE A 23 0.96 12.52 10.79
CA ILE A 23 -0.33 13.22 10.68
C ILE A 23 -1.32 12.81 11.78
N GLY A 24 -0.86 12.09 12.81
CA GLY A 24 -1.67 11.68 13.96
C GLY A 24 -2.52 10.42 13.77
N ASP A 25 -2.32 9.66 12.67
CA ASP A 25 -2.93 8.36 12.45
C ASP A 25 -2.02 7.22 12.96
N TYR A 26 -2.35 6.68 14.13
CA TYR A 26 -1.66 5.55 14.76
C TYR A 26 -2.37 4.20 14.51
N SER A 27 -3.29 4.12 13.53
CA SER A 27 -4.09 2.91 13.28
C SER A 27 -3.32 1.79 12.58
N GLN A 28 -2.15 2.08 12.01
CA GLN A 28 -1.35 1.09 11.29
C GLN A 28 -0.37 0.34 12.22
N PRO A 29 -0.40 -1.01 12.25
CA PRO A 29 0.56 -1.79 13.04
C PRO A 29 1.97 -1.70 12.44
N SER A 30 2.98 -2.08 13.24
CA SER A 30 4.33 -2.36 12.73
C SER A 30 4.30 -3.45 11.64
N TRP A 31 5.37 -3.60 10.86
CA TRP A 31 5.43 -4.69 9.89
C TRP A 31 5.41 -6.04 10.61
N GLU A 32 6.12 -6.19 11.71
CA GLU A 32 6.22 -7.42 12.50
C GLU A 32 4.83 -7.88 12.96
N ASP A 33 4.02 -6.94 13.46
CA ASP A 33 2.67 -7.16 14.00
C ASP A 33 1.57 -7.15 12.93
N ALA A 34 1.89 -6.78 11.68
CA ALA A 34 0.90 -6.71 10.61
C ALA A 34 0.33 -8.10 10.30
N PRO A 35 -1.00 -8.22 10.13
CA PRO A 35 -1.61 -9.50 9.80
C PRO A 35 -1.18 -9.97 8.41
N GLY A 36 -1.16 -11.30 8.21
CA GLY A 36 -0.66 -11.89 6.96
C GLY A 36 -1.35 -11.39 5.69
N TRP A 37 -2.63 -11.03 5.74
CA TRP A 37 -3.34 -10.45 4.59
C TRP A 37 -2.82 -9.04 4.23
N GLN A 38 -2.35 -8.26 5.22
CA GLN A 38 -1.81 -6.92 4.99
C GLN A 38 -0.40 -7.03 4.38
N LYS A 39 0.43 -7.94 4.91
CA LYS A 39 1.74 -8.27 4.32
C LYS A 39 1.61 -8.73 2.88
N LYS A 40 0.71 -9.69 2.61
CA LYS A 40 0.42 -10.17 1.25
C LYS A 40 -0.04 -9.06 0.32
N SER A 41 -0.90 -8.16 0.80
CA SER A 41 -1.37 -7.01 0.03
C SER A 41 -0.23 -6.06 -0.35
N ALA A 42 0.71 -5.78 0.58
CA ALA A 42 1.87 -4.95 0.30
C ALA A 42 2.84 -5.62 -0.68
N ILE A 43 3.10 -6.92 -0.52
CA ILE A 43 3.95 -7.71 -1.43
C ILE A 43 3.36 -7.71 -2.86
N ALA A 44 2.05 -7.93 -3.00
CA ALA A 44 1.38 -7.86 -4.30
C ALA A 44 1.49 -6.47 -4.93
N GLY A 45 1.40 -5.40 -4.13
CA GLY A 45 1.66 -4.03 -4.58
C GLY A 45 3.09 -3.86 -5.10
N VAL A 46 4.10 -4.35 -4.36
CA VAL A 46 5.49 -4.32 -4.82
C VAL A 46 5.65 -5.09 -6.13
N GLU A 47 5.11 -6.29 -6.23
CA GLU A 47 5.17 -7.09 -7.47
C GLU A 47 4.52 -6.37 -8.65
N PHE A 48 3.41 -5.67 -8.43
CA PHE A 48 2.76 -4.88 -9.46
C PHE A 48 3.67 -3.75 -9.96
N HIS A 49 4.25 -2.96 -9.05
CA HIS A 49 5.18 -1.86 -9.39
C HIS A 49 6.49 -2.37 -10.02
N MET A 50 7.03 -3.50 -9.56
CA MET A 50 8.28 -4.05 -10.11
C MET A 50 8.14 -4.52 -11.56
N ASN A 51 6.93 -4.92 -11.97
CA ASN A 51 6.66 -5.49 -13.30
C ASN A 51 6.05 -4.48 -14.29
N ASN A 52 5.75 -3.25 -13.85
CA ASN A 52 5.04 -2.27 -14.66
C ASN A 52 5.59 -0.85 -14.42
N GLU A 53 5.39 0.04 -15.38
CA GLU A 53 5.52 1.49 -15.16
C GLU A 53 4.15 2.00 -14.71
N VAL A 54 4.03 2.44 -13.46
CA VAL A 54 2.74 2.69 -12.82
C VAL A 54 2.65 4.11 -12.27
N THR A 55 1.47 4.70 -12.32
CA THR A 55 1.17 5.93 -11.57
C THR A 55 0.69 5.59 -10.15
N PRO A 56 0.65 6.57 -9.23
CA PRO A 56 -0.01 6.40 -7.93
C PRO A 56 -1.49 6.01 -8.06
N GLU A 57 -2.18 6.52 -9.10
CA GLU A 57 -3.56 6.13 -9.41
C GLU A 57 -3.65 4.66 -9.82
N ASP A 58 -2.78 4.20 -10.72
CA ASP A 58 -2.73 2.77 -11.10
C ASP A 58 -2.45 1.86 -9.89
N SER A 59 -1.60 2.32 -8.97
CA SER A 59 -1.31 1.64 -7.71
C SER A 59 -2.57 1.48 -6.85
N HIS A 60 -3.32 2.57 -6.66
CA HIS A 60 -4.57 2.58 -5.90
C HIS A 60 -5.64 1.70 -6.54
N GLU A 61 -5.82 1.81 -7.86
CA GLU A 61 -6.84 1.03 -8.58
C GLU A 61 -6.52 -0.47 -8.56
N SER A 62 -5.25 -0.84 -8.68
CA SER A 62 -4.79 -2.22 -8.52
C SER A 62 -5.07 -2.76 -7.11
N TRP A 63 -4.74 -1.98 -6.08
CA TRP A 63 -5.04 -2.33 -4.68
C TRP A 63 -6.56 -2.48 -4.46
N SER A 64 -7.34 -1.51 -4.93
CA SER A 64 -8.79 -1.48 -4.77
C SER A 64 -9.45 -2.68 -5.45
N LYS A 65 -9.05 -3.00 -6.68
CA LYS A 65 -9.53 -4.17 -7.42
C LYS A 65 -9.23 -5.46 -6.68
N GLN A 66 -8.01 -5.65 -6.17
CA GLN A 66 -7.68 -6.86 -5.42
C GLN A 66 -8.48 -6.97 -4.12
N LYS A 67 -8.67 -5.85 -3.40
CA LYS A 67 -9.52 -5.82 -2.20
C LYS A 67 -10.96 -6.23 -2.51
N ILE A 68 -11.55 -5.71 -3.58
CA ILE A 68 -12.90 -6.09 -4.01
C ILE A 68 -12.98 -7.58 -4.34
N LEU A 69 -11.99 -8.13 -5.06
CA LEU A 69 -11.91 -9.57 -5.34
C LEU A 69 -11.79 -10.42 -4.07
N ASP A 70 -11.07 -9.93 -3.06
CA ASP A 70 -10.96 -10.56 -1.74
C ASP A 70 -12.23 -10.40 -0.89
N GLY A 71 -13.28 -9.79 -1.43
CA GLY A 71 -14.58 -9.58 -0.79
C GLY A 71 -14.64 -8.36 0.14
N TRP A 72 -13.71 -7.41 0.00
CA TRP A 72 -13.82 -6.12 0.66
C TRP A 72 -14.78 -5.19 -0.07
N LYS A 73 -15.38 -4.28 0.68
CA LYS A 73 -16.32 -3.28 0.18
C LYS A 73 -16.08 -1.94 0.87
N PHE A 74 -16.63 -0.87 0.31
CA PHE A 74 -16.64 0.43 0.96
C PHE A 74 -17.33 0.35 2.34
N GLY A 75 -16.76 1.07 3.31
CA GLY A 75 -17.38 1.39 4.60
C GLY A 75 -16.64 2.53 5.25
N GLU A 76 -17.33 3.34 6.05
CA GLU A 76 -16.80 4.61 6.60
C GLU A 76 -15.57 4.41 7.50
N VAL A 77 -15.43 3.23 8.10
CA VAL A 77 -14.31 2.85 8.97
C VAL A 77 -13.78 1.51 8.50
N LYS A 78 -12.46 1.31 8.63
CA LYS A 78 -11.82 0.04 8.33
C LYS A 78 -12.27 -1.02 9.34
N ASP A 79 -12.93 -2.07 8.86
CA ASP A 79 -13.37 -3.22 9.65
C ASP A 79 -12.89 -4.52 8.98
N PRO A 80 -11.82 -5.17 9.48
CA PRO A 80 -11.31 -6.40 8.89
C PRO A 80 -12.27 -7.60 9.00
N ILE A 81 -13.21 -7.60 9.95
CA ILE A 81 -14.18 -8.70 10.15
C ILE A 81 -15.28 -8.57 9.09
N LYS A 82 -15.82 -7.36 8.90
CA LYS A 82 -16.82 -7.06 7.86
C LYS A 82 -16.23 -6.87 6.46
N LYS A 83 -14.89 -6.82 6.37
CA LYS A 83 -14.13 -6.47 5.16
C LYS A 83 -14.53 -5.11 4.59
N GLU A 84 -14.58 -4.10 5.44
CA GLU A 84 -14.89 -2.72 5.05
C GLU A 84 -13.62 -1.87 5.05
N HIS A 85 -13.47 -0.99 4.06
CA HIS A 85 -12.34 -0.05 4.00
C HIS A 85 -12.78 1.31 3.42
N PRO A 86 -12.43 2.45 4.05
CA PRO A 86 -12.90 3.77 3.63
C PRO A 86 -12.29 4.24 2.31
N CYS A 87 -11.10 3.74 1.98
CA CYS A 87 -10.42 4.06 0.72
C CYS A 87 -10.93 3.28 -0.50
N LEU A 88 -11.95 2.43 -0.38
CA LEU A 88 -12.53 1.75 -1.56
C LEU A 88 -13.49 2.70 -2.30
N VAL A 89 -12.90 3.77 -2.84
CA VAL A 89 -13.50 4.84 -3.63
C VAL A 89 -12.62 5.10 -4.86
N PRO A 90 -13.14 5.72 -5.93
CA PRO A 90 -12.33 6.15 -7.07
C PRO A 90 -11.15 7.03 -6.62
N TYR A 91 -10.00 6.93 -7.28
CA TYR A 91 -8.81 7.72 -6.91
C TYR A 91 -9.07 9.23 -6.84
N SER A 92 -9.94 9.76 -7.69
CA SER A 92 -10.36 11.17 -7.68
C SER A 92 -11.11 11.60 -6.41
N GLU A 93 -11.72 10.66 -5.70
CA GLU A 93 -12.45 10.87 -4.44
C GLU A 93 -11.59 10.52 -3.22
N LEU A 94 -10.38 9.99 -3.43
CA LEU A 94 -9.48 9.60 -2.35
C LEU A 94 -8.93 10.85 -1.63
N PRO A 95 -9.02 10.91 -0.28
CA PRO A 95 -8.48 12.03 0.47
C PRO A 95 -7.00 12.30 0.14
N PRO A 96 -6.55 13.56 0.07
CA PRO A 96 -5.16 13.90 -0.22
C PRO A 96 -4.15 13.12 0.64
N GLU A 97 -4.46 12.95 1.93
CA GLU A 97 -3.61 12.24 2.89
C GLU A 97 -3.50 10.76 2.55
N GLN A 98 -4.56 10.14 2.00
CA GLN A 98 -4.49 8.76 1.55
C GLN A 98 -3.73 8.63 0.24
N ARG A 99 -3.88 9.58 -0.70
CA ARG A 99 -3.10 9.62 -1.95
C ARG A 99 -1.60 9.71 -1.73
N VAL A 100 -1.15 10.44 -0.69
CA VAL A 100 0.29 10.53 -0.34
C VAL A 100 0.88 9.14 -0.11
N LYS A 101 0.13 8.20 0.44
CA LYS A 101 0.61 6.82 0.64
C LYS A 101 0.90 6.10 -0.67
N ASP A 102 0.16 6.39 -1.74
CA ASP A 102 0.40 5.81 -3.06
C ASP A 102 1.65 6.41 -3.72
N TYR A 103 1.88 7.73 -3.55
CA TYR A 103 3.13 8.38 -3.96
C TYR A 103 4.33 7.80 -3.22
N LEU A 104 4.27 7.71 -1.90
CA LEU A 104 5.35 7.17 -1.07
C LEU A 104 5.64 5.71 -1.41
N PHE A 105 4.60 4.90 -1.59
CA PHE A 105 4.75 3.50 -1.98
C PHE A 105 5.49 3.37 -3.31
N LYS A 106 5.04 4.13 -4.32
CA LYS A 106 5.69 4.17 -5.64
C LYS A 106 7.15 4.59 -5.55
N ASP A 107 7.43 5.71 -4.89
CA ASP A 107 8.78 6.28 -4.82
C ASP A 107 9.77 5.31 -4.15
N VAL A 108 9.33 4.57 -3.14
CA VAL A 108 10.15 3.52 -2.49
C VAL A 108 10.45 2.40 -3.47
N VAL A 109 9.45 1.88 -4.17
CA VAL A 109 9.66 0.78 -5.12
C VAL A 109 10.57 1.22 -6.26
N ASP A 110 10.34 2.40 -6.85
CA ASP A 110 11.15 2.95 -7.94
C ASP A 110 12.60 3.16 -7.52
N THR A 111 12.83 3.69 -6.32
CA THR A 111 14.18 3.88 -5.78
C THR A 111 14.89 2.53 -5.66
N VAL A 112 14.23 1.50 -5.13
CA VAL A 112 14.85 0.17 -5.02
C VAL A 112 15.03 -0.50 -6.37
N LYS A 113 14.09 -0.33 -7.31
CA LYS A 113 14.17 -0.83 -8.69
C LYS A 113 15.41 -0.26 -9.39
N ALA A 114 15.61 1.05 -9.33
CA ALA A 114 16.80 1.71 -9.87
C ALA A 114 18.11 1.21 -9.22
N LEU A 115 18.10 0.90 -7.91
CA LEU A 115 19.27 0.33 -7.22
C LEU A 115 19.56 -1.14 -7.56
N ARG A 116 18.61 -1.88 -8.16
CA ARG A 116 18.82 -3.25 -8.63
C ARG A 116 19.40 -3.31 -10.04
N GLU A 117 19.16 -2.27 -10.84
CA GLU A 117 19.61 -2.17 -12.24
C GLU A 117 21.04 -1.62 -12.36
N ASN A 118 21.57 -1.03 -11.28
CA ASN A 118 22.96 -0.56 -11.15
C ASN A 118 23.84 -1.55 -10.36
#